data_AF-A0A966JBG9-F1
#
_entry.id   AF-A0A966JBG9-F1
#
_cell.length_a   1.000
_cell.length_b   1.000
_cell.length_c   1.000
_cell.angle_alpha   90.00
_cell.angle_beta   90.00
_cell.angle_gamma   90.00
#
_symmetry.space_group_name_H-M   'P 1'
#
loop_
_entity.id
_entity.type
_entity.pdbx_description
1 polymer ?
#
loop_
_entity_poly.entity_id
_entity_poly.type
_entity_poly.pdbx_seq_one_letter_code
_entity_poly.pdbx_strand_id
1 'polypeptide(L)' 'MATIDRSAPIYVAGHRGLVGSAIVRHLEAEGFDNILTATRDQVDLRNQAEVSHWFKENQPRYVMLVAGTVGGILAN' A
#
# COMPACT_ATOMS: atom_id res chain seq x y z
N MET A 1 -7.30 23.02 5.32
CA MET A 1 -6.66 21.70 5.24
C MET A 1 -7.58 20.79 4.45
N ALA A 2 -7.09 20.10 3.42
CA ALA A 2 -7.91 19.13 2.71
C ALA A 2 -8.14 17.91 3.62
N THR A 3 -9.40 17.57 3.86
CA THR A 3 -9.78 16.37 4.63
C THR A 3 -9.58 15.14 3.76
N ILE A 4 -8.89 14.12 4.26
CA ILE A 4 -8.78 12.81 3.59
C ILE A 4 -10.13 12.10 3.72
N ASP A 5 -10.64 11.57 2.60
CA ASP A 5 -11.83 10.70 2.62
C ASP A 5 -11.44 9.31 3.11
N ARG A 6 -11.96 8.92 4.29
CA ARG A 6 -11.64 7.65 4.95
C ARG A 6 -12.28 6.43 4.26
N SER A 7 -13.29 6.66 3.41
CA SER A 7 -13.99 5.58 2.68
C SER A 7 -13.39 5.33 1.29
N ALA A 8 -12.49 6.21 0.85
CA ALA A 8 -11.86 6.09 -0.45
C ALA A 8 -10.79 4.98 -0.46
N PRO A 9 -10.63 4.24 -1.58
CA PRO A 9 -9.67 3.16 -1.65
C PRO A 9 -8.23 3.66 -1.44
N ILE A 10 -7.52 3.08 -0.47
CA ILE A 10 -6.12 3.37 -0.16
C ILE A 10 -5.26 2.13 -0.36
N TYR A 11 -4.30 2.20 -1.28
CA TYR A 11 -3.37 1.11 -1.54
C TYR A 11 -2.12 1.23 -0.67
N VAL A 12 -1.79 0.18 0.10
CA VAL A 12 -0.55 0.08 0.86
C VAL A 12 0.40 -0.93 0.20
N ALA A 13 1.30 -0.43 -0.63
CA ALA A 13 2.33 -1.25 -1.27
C ALA A 13 3.40 -1.63 -0.24
N GLY A 14 3.72 -2.93 -0.10
CA GLY A 14 4.66 -3.39 0.93
C GLY A 14 4.03 -3.60 2.31
N HIS A 15 2.71 -3.78 2.39
CA HIS A 15 1.92 -3.96 3.62
C HIS A 15 2.44 -5.04 4.60
N ARG A 16 3.21 -6.03 4.15
CA ARG A 16 3.77 -7.09 5.00
C ARG A 16 5.09 -6.72 5.68
N GLY A 17 5.71 -5.61 5.29
CA GLY A 17 6.94 -5.11 5.91
C GLY A 17 6.70 -4.47 7.28
N LEU A 18 7.78 -4.15 8.00
CA LEU A 18 7.71 -3.50 9.32
C LEU A 18 6.88 -2.21 9.28
N VAL A 19 7.20 -1.31 8.34
CA VAL A 19 6.49 -0.03 8.17
C VAL A 19 5.10 -0.26 7.59
N GLY A 20 4.97 -1.09 6.56
CA GLY A 20 3.67 -1.35 5.91
C GLY A 20 2.63 -1.91 6.86
N SER A 21 3.00 -2.87 7.71
CA SER A 21 2.08 -3.45 8.69
C SER A 21 1.71 -2.48 9.80
N ALA A 22 2.59 -1.53 10.14
CA ALA A 22 2.26 -0.44 11.06
C ALA A 22 1.28 0.56 10.44
N ILE A 23 1.47 0.90 9.16
CA ILE A 23 0.55 1.79 8.42
C ILE A 23 -0.84 1.18 8.33
N VAL A 24 -0.97 -0.11 7.95
CA VAL A 24 -2.28 -0.77 7.86
C VAL A 24 -3.00 -0.72 9.20
N ARG A 25 -2.35 -1.16 10.30
CA ARG A 25 -2.93 -1.11 11.65
C ARG A 25 -3.36 0.31 12.06
N HIS A 26 -2.58 1.31 11.68
CA HIS A 26 -2.92 2.70 12.00
C HIS A 26 -4.11 3.20 11.19
N LEU A 27 -4.18 2.90 9.90
CA LEU A 27 -5.32 3.26 9.05
C LEU A 27 -6.61 2.59 9.53
N GLU A 28 -6.56 1.30 9.89
CA GLU A 28 -7.70 0.59 10.50
C GLU A 28 -8.14 1.27 11.80
N ALA A 29 -7.20 1.61 12.69
CA ALA A 29 -7.48 2.30 13.95
C ALA A 29 -8.07 3.70 13.75
N GLU A 30 -7.70 4.39 12.67
CA GLU A 30 -8.25 5.69 12.27
C GLU A 30 -9.60 5.56 11.51
N GLY A 31 -10.12 4.35 11.32
CA GLY A 31 -11.42 4.11 10.69
C GLY A 31 -11.42 4.24 9.17
N PHE A 32 -10.29 3.97 8.52
CA PHE A 32 -10.26 3.71 7.08
C PHE A 32 -10.79 2.30 6.83
N ASP A 33 -11.80 2.17 5.98
CA ASP A 33 -12.51 0.90 5.74
C ASP A 33 -12.18 0.24 4.39
N ASN A 34 -11.48 0.98 3.51
CA ASN A 34 -11.20 0.56 2.14
C ASN A 34 -9.69 0.46 1.86
N ILE A 35 -9.02 -0.40 2.61
CA ILE A 35 -7.57 -0.62 2.50
C ILE A 35 -7.30 -1.73 1.48
N LEU A 36 -6.69 -1.35 0.37
CA LEU A 36 -6.22 -2.26 -0.66
C LEU A 36 -4.80 -2.73 -0.33
N THR A 37 -4.57 -4.03 -0.46
CA THR A 37 -3.23 -4.62 -0.33
C THR A 37 -3.00 -5.63 -1.45
N ALA A 38 -1.74 -5.74 -1.87
CA ALA A 38 -1.31 -6.74 -2.85
C ALA A 38 0.02 -7.32 -2.40
N THR A 39 0.12 -8.64 -2.43
CA THR A 39 1.38 -9.37 -2.28
C THR A 39 2.16 -9.28 -3.59
N ARG A 40 3.47 -9.59 -3.53
CA ARG A 40 4.32 -9.62 -4.72
C ARG A 40 3.86 -10.65 -5.76
N ASP A 41 3.22 -11.73 -5.32
CA ASP A 41 2.70 -12.77 -6.23
C ASP A 41 1.40 -12.33 -6.93
N GLN A 42 0.70 -11.33 -6.38
CA GLN A 42 -0.47 -10.72 -7.02
C GLN A 42 -0.08 -9.57 -7.94
N VAL A 43 0.92 -8.78 -7.55
CA VAL A 43 1.48 -7.67 -8.34
C VAL A 43 2.98 -7.53 -8.08
N ASP A 44 3.81 -7.87 -9.06
CA ASP A 44 5.22 -7.50 -9.03
C ASP A 44 5.34 -6.02 -9.41
N LEU A 45 5.68 -5.17 -8.43
CA LEU A 45 5.85 -3.74 -8.64
C LEU A 45 6.98 -3.37 -9.62
N ARG A 46 7.82 -4.34 -10.00
CA ARG A 46 8.85 -4.17 -11.04
C ARG A 46 8.30 -4.40 -12.45
N ASN A 47 7.11 -4.99 -12.57
CA ASN A 47 6.42 -5.24 -13.83
C ASN A 47 5.37 -4.16 -14.09
N GLN A 48 5.65 -3.27 -15.04
CA GLN A 48 4.76 -2.16 -15.37
C GLN A 48 3.38 -2.61 -15.86
N ALA A 49 3.29 -3.74 -16.57
CA ALA A 49 2.03 -4.24 -17.11
C ALA A 49 1.11 -4.74 -15.99
N GLU A 50 1.67 -5.47 -15.02
CA GLU A 50 0.94 -5.92 -13.83
C GLU A 50 0.46 -4.73 -12.99
N VAL A 51 1.33 -3.75 -12.74
CA VAL A 51 0.95 -2.53 -12.02
C VAL A 51 -0.16 -1.78 -12.75
N SER A 52 -0.03 -1.61 -14.08
CA SER A 52 -1.05 -0.92 -14.89
C SER A 52 -2.40 -1.64 -14.84
N HIS A 53 -2.39 -2.97 -14.95
CA HIS A 53 -3.60 -3.78 -14.86
C HIS A 53 -4.26 -3.66 -13.48
N TRP A 54 -3.48 -3.83 -12.42
CA TRP A 54 -3.98 -3.76 -11.05
C TRP A 54 -4.54 -2.37 -10.70
N PHE A 55 -3.86 -1.29 -11.09
CA PHE A 55 -4.37 0.07 -10.89
C PHE A 55 -5.65 0.32 -11.68
N LYS A 56 -5.75 -0.21 -12.91
CA LYS A 56 -6.97 -0.09 -13.71
C LYS A 56 -8.16 -0.78 -13.03
N GLU A 57 -7.95 -1.94 -12.44
CA GLU A 57 -8.98 -2.71 -11.75
C GLU A 57 -9.36 -2.10 -10.38
N ASN A 58 -8.37 -1.71 -9.58
CA ASN A 58 -8.59 -1.35 -8.18
C ASN A 58 -8.77 0.14 -7.93
N GLN A 59 -8.39 1.01 -8.88
CA GLN A 59 -8.59 2.46 -8.86
C GLN A 59 -8.27 3.12 -7.49
N PRO A 60 -7.07 2.93 -6.92
CA PRO A 60 -6.74 3.52 -5.63
C PRO A 60 -6.76 5.05 -5.71
N ARG A 61 -7.41 5.71 -4.74
CA ARG A 61 -7.41 7.17 -4.61
C ARG A 61 -6.15 7.66 -3.91
N TYR A 62 -5.68 6.89 -2.94
CA TYR A 62 -4.49 7.17 -2.16
C TYR A 62 -3.51 6.00 -2.26
N VAL A 63 -2.21 6.28 -2.27
CA VAL A 63 -1.17 5.25 -2.34
C VAL A 63 -0.11 5.53 -1.29
N MET A 64 0.10 4.56 -0.41
CA MET A 64 1.22 4.49 0.52
C MET A 64 2.27 3.55 -0.07
N LEU A 65 3.28 4.12 -0.73
CA LEU A 65 4.36 3.34 -1.34
C LEU A 65 5.49 3.10 -0.34
N VAL A 66 5.46 1.94 0.34
CA VAL A 66 6.49 1.53 1.32
C VAL A 66 7.15 0.20 0.98
N ALA A 67 6.91 -0.31 -0.23
CA ALA A 67 7.63 -1.47 -0.76
C ALA A 67 9.06 -1.05 -1.16
N GLY A 68 10.04 -1.83 -0.72
CA GLY A 68 11.44 -1.63 -1.09
C GLY A 68 12.33 -2.73 -0.53
N THR A 69 13.42 -3.03 -1.23
CA THR A 69 14.51 -3.82 -0.66
C THR A 69 15.33 -2.94 0.27
N VAL A 70 15.43 -3.35 1.54
CA VAL A 70 16.29 -2.71 2.54
C VAL A 70 17.47 -3.63 2.86
N GLY A 71 18.61 -3.07 3.24
CA GLY A 71 19.79 -3.84 3.67
C GLY A 71 19.63 -4.54 5.03
N GLY A 72 18.43 -4.51 5.62
CA GLY A 72 18.14 -4.97 6.99
C GLY A 72 18.39 -3.89 8.04
N ILE A 73 18.07 -4.20 9.31
CA ILE A 73 18.28 -3.30 10.46
C ILE A 73 19.75 -2.87 10.58
N LEU A 74 20.69 -3.71 10.14
CA LEU A 74 22.12 -3.40 10.19
C LEU A 74 22.53 -2.27 9.21
N ALA A 75 21.70 -1.96 8.23
CA ALA A 75 21.99 -1.00 7.16
C ALA A 75 21.22 0.33 7.28
N ASN A 76 20.38 0.49 8.30
CA ASN A 76 19.59 1.70 8.57
C ASN A 76 20.19 2.54 9.71
#